data_AF-A0A496SBY2-F1
#
_entry.id   AF-A0A496SBY2-F1
#
_cell.length_a   1.000
_cell.length_b   1.000
_cell.length_c   1.000
_cell.angle_alpha   90.00
_cell.angle_beta   90.00
_cell.angle_gamma   90.00
#
_symmetry.space_group_name_H-M   'P 1'
#
loop_
_entity.id
_entity.type
_entity.pdbx_description
1 polymer ?
#
loop_
_entity_poly.entity_id
_entity_poly.type
_entity_poly.pdbx_seq_one_letter_code
_entity_poly.pdbx_strand_id
1 'polypeptide(L)' 'EWTFGYTKRFGLVYVDYETQRRVVKESGRWYSKVIASGEV' A
#
# COMPACT_ATOMS: atom_id res chain seq x y z
N GLU A 1 -6.84 -3.51 11.42
CA GLU A 1 -6.80 -4.97 11.27
C GLU A 1 -7.36 -5.63 12.52
N TRP A 2 -8.69 -5.71 12.61
CA TRP A 2 -9.44 -6.31 13.73
C TRP A 2 -8.78 -6.08 15.10
N THR A 3 -8.15 -7.11 15.68
CA THR A 3 -7.50 -7.09 17.00
C THR A 3 -6.26 -6.18 17.11
N PHE A 4 -5.64 -5.79 15.99
CA PHE A 4 -4.41 -4.98 15.95
C PHE A 4 -4.64 -3.48 15.72
N GLY A 5 -5.89 -3.04 15.55
CA GLY A 5 -6.18 -1.64 15.22
C GLY A 5 -5.40 -1.18 13.97
N TYR A 6 -4.78 0.00 14.03
CA TYR A 6 -4.05 0.59 12.90
C TYR A 6 -2.55 0.27 12.86
N THR A 7 -2.07 -0.61 13.75
CA THR A 7 -0.64 -0.89 13.90
C THR A 7 -0.09 -1.77 12.77
N LYS A 8 -0.93 -2.61 12.16
CA LYS A 8 -0.56 -3.43 10.99
C LYS A 8 -1.06 -2.79 9.70
N ARG A 9 -0.15 -2.58 8.74
CA ARG A 9 -0.40 -1.85 7.49
C ARG A 9 -0.04 -2.68 6.25
N PHE A 10 -0.99 -3.46 5.76
CA PHE A 10 -0.78 -4.41 4.66
C PHE A 10 -0.89 -3.82 3.25
N GLY A 11 -1.58 -2.69 3.06
CA GLY A 11 -1.87 -2.16 1.73
C GLY A 11 -0.63 -1.68 0.95
N LEU A 12 -0.73 -1.71 -0.39
CA LEU A 12 0.22 -1.09 -1.32
C LEU A 12 0.24 0.45 -1.24
N VAL A 13 -0.79 1.01 -0.62
CA VAL A 13 -0.96 2.45 -0.38
C VAL A 13 -0.89 2.69 1.13
N TYR A 14 -0.04 3.61 1.54
CA TYR A 14 -0.05 4.17 2.88
C TYR A 14 -1.20 5.18 3.00
N VAL A 15 -1.97 5.06 4.08
CA VAL A 15 -2.99 6.04 4.46
C VAL A 15 -2.50 6.74 5.72
N ASP A 16 -2.44 8.06 5.66
CA ASP A 16 -2.37 8.90 6.84
C ASP A 16 -3.78 8.99 7.43
N TYR A 17 -3.98 8.49 8.65
CA TYR A 17 -5.30 8.45 9.27
C TYR A 17 -5.77 9.81 9.77
N GLU A 18 -4.85 10.73 10.06
CA GLU A 18 -5.19 12.08 10.53
C GLU A 18 -5.71 12.94 9.38
N THR A 19 -5.03 12.87 8.23
CA THR A 19 -5.32 13.74 7.08
C THR A 19 -6.06 13.05 5.94
N GLN A 20 -6.23 11.72 6.01
CA GLN A 20 -6.72 10.87 4.92
C GLN A 20 -5.87 10.89 3.65
N ARG A 21 -4.67 11.50 3.70
CA ARG A 21 -3.74 11.53 2.57
C ARG A 21 -3.30 10.11 2.21
N ARG A 22 -3.27 9.82 0.92
CA ARG A 22 -2.83 8.54 0.35
C ARG A 22 -1.47 8.70 -0.31
N VAL A 23 -0.55 7.78 0.00
CA VAL A 23 0.79 7.74 -0.60
C VAL A 23 1.04 6.34 -1.13
N VAL A 24 1.34 6.22 -2.42
CA VAL A 24 1.69 4.93 -3.03
C VAL A 24 3.06 4.49 -2.51
N LYS A 25 3.12 3.31 -1.89
CA LYS A 25 4.37 2.72 -1.41
C LYS A 25 5.21 2.24 -2.59
N GLU A 26 6.47 1.95 -2.33
CA GLU A 26 7.35 1.34 -3.34
C GLU A 26 6.79 0.01 -3.86
N SER A 27 6.23 -0.82 -2.97
CA SER A 27 5.55 -2.06 -3.35
C SER A 27 4.39 -1.83 -4.34
N GLY A 28 3.65 -0.73 -4.19
CA GLY A 28 2.59 -0.37 -5.14
C GLY A 28 3.13 0.01 -6.52
N ARG A 29 4.26 0.73 -6.57
CA ARG A 29 4.93 1.06 -7.84
C ARG A 29 5.53 -0.19 -8.48
N TRP A 30 6.15 -1.07 -7.70
CA TRP A 30 6.67 -2.35 -8.18
C TRP A 30 5.55 -3.21 -8.75
N TYR A 31 4.43 -3.35 -8.03
CA TYR A 31 3.29 -4.15 -8.48
C TYR A 31 2.69 -3.62 -9.80
N SER A 32 2.65 -2.29 -9.96
CA SER A 32 2.26 -1.68 -11.24
C SER A 32 3.19 -2.08 -12.39
N LYS A 33 4.50 -2.20 -12.15
CA LYS A 33 5.46 -2.63 -13.18
C LYS A 33 5.24 -4.09 -13.55
N VAL A 34 5.07 -4.97 -12.55
CA VAL A 34 4.78 -6.40 -12.76
C VAL A 34 3.53 -6.59 -13.61
N ILE A 35 2.45 -5.85 -13.33
CA ILE A 35 1.23 -5.92 -14.14
C ILE A 35 1.48 -5.44 -15.57
N ALA A 36 2.28 -4.39 -15.75
CA ALA A 36 2.57 -3.83 -17.06
C ALA A 36 3.50 -4.72 -17.90
N SER A 37 4.48 -5.40 -17.29
CA SER A 37 5.41 -6.30 -17.96
C SER A 37 4.87 -7.72 -18.13
N GLY A 38 3.99 -8.17 -17.22
CA GLY A 38 3.58 -9.57 -17.12
C GLY A 38 4.64 -10.48 -16.46
N GLU A 39 5.68 -9.88 -15.87
CA GLU A 39 6.87 -10.58 -15.37
C GLU A 39 7.33 -9.99 -14.02
N VAL A 40 7.98 -10.83 -13.20
CA VAL A 40 8.47 -10.49 -11.84
C VAL A 40 9.98 -10.32 -11.83
#